data_AF-A0A2T9JUM0-F1
#
_entry.id   AF-A0A2T9JUM0-F1
#
_cell.length_a   1.000
_cell.length_b   1.000
_cell.length_c   1.000
_cell.angle_alpha   90.00
_cell.angle_beta   90.00
_cell.angle_gamma   90.00
#
_symmetry.space_group_name_H-M   'P 1'
#
loop_
_entity.id
_entity.type
_entity.pdbx_description
1 polymer ?
#
loop_
_entity_poly.entity_id
_entity_poly.type
_entity_poly.pdbx_seq_one_letter_code
_entity_poly.pdbx_strand_id
1 'polypeptide(L)'
;MTRPVLVAASALIAALACAIPAVAQAPAGGDTGGGVVRVAKPITGQQVYEAVCQACHMADAKGGTGAGTIPALAGNPKLAAAPYVSMVVVRGQGGMPPFAGTLDDDQIAQVVTYVRTHFGNAYAKPVTAADVAKVPHPDRSGGH
;
A
#
# COMPACT_ATOMS: atom_id res chain seq x y z
N MET A 1 -52.76 32.52 -3.48
CA MET A 1 -53.04 31.95 -4.82
C MET A 1 -52.99 30.44 -4.70
N THR A 2 -54.11 29.80 -5.00
CA THR A 2 -54.53 28.50 -4.46
C THR A 2 -54.71 27.47 -5.58
N ARG A 3 -54.07 26.30 -5.38
CA ARG A 3 -54.46 24.92 -5.79
C ARG A 3 -54.40 24.57 -7.31
N PRO A 4 -54.61 23.30 -7.70
CA PRO A 4 -53.90 22.03 -7.40
C PRO A 4 -53.54 21.32 -8.75
N VAL A 5 -53.15 20.05 -8.85
CA VAL A 5 -54.08 18.93 -9.15
C VAL A 5 -53.34 17.60 -8.96
N LEU A 6 -54.01 16.74 -8.22
CA LEU A 6 -53.80 15.31 -7.99
C LEU A 6 -54.32 14.53 -9.21
N VAL A 7 -53.62 13.49 -9.68
CA VAL A 7 -54.28 12.36 -10.36
C VAL A 7 -53.78 11.06 -9.74
N ALA A 8 -54.74 10.33 -9.19
CA ALA A 8 -54.58 9.05 -8.52
C ALA A 8 -55.14 7.91 -9.40
N ALA A 9 -54.82 6.69 -8.96
CA ALA A 9 -55.52 5.42 -9.20
C ALA A 9 -55.25 4.72 -10.53
N SER A 10 -55.24 3.40 -10.67
CA SER A 10 -55.17 2.20 -9.80
C SER A 10 -55.36 1.03 -10.77
N ALA A 11 -54.66 -0.10 -10.62
CA ALA A 11 -55.25 -1.43 -10.89
C ALA A 11 -54.27 -2.55 -10.52
N LEU A 12 -54.74 -3.42 -9.62
CA LEU A 12 -54.20 -4.73 -9.28
C LEU A 12 -54.28 -5.70 -10.45
N ILE A 13 -53.31 -6.61 -10.57
CA ILE A 13 -53.53 -7.93 -11.17
C ILE A 13 -52.91 -8.99 -10.25
N ALA A 14 -53.68 -10.07 -10.11
CA ALA A 14 -53.67 -11.07 -9.06
C ALA A 14 -52.48 -12.05 -9.08
N ALA A 15 -52.26 -12.64 -7.91
CA ALA A 15 -51.37 -13.75 -7.65
C ALA A 15 -51.72 -15.01 -8.46
N LEU A 16 -50.69 -15.72 -8.93
CA LEU A 16 -50.78 -17.14 -9.24
C LEU A 16 -49.52 -17.84 -8.75
N ALA A 17 -49.67 -18.59 -7.66
CA ALA A 17 -48.65 -19.49 -7.14
C ALA A 17 -48.64 -20.79 -7.96
N CYS A 18 -47.48 -21.17 -8.47
CA CYS A 18 -47.17 -22.54 -8.87
C CYS A 18 -45.90 -22.96 -8.12
N ALA A 19 -46.07 -23.88 -7.17
CA ALA A 19 -44.99 -24.59 -6.52
C ALA A 19 -44.38 -25.59 -7.52
N ILE A 20 -43.05 -25.61 -7.64
CA ILE A 20 -42.30 -26.63 -8.37
C ILE A 20 -41.15 -27.08 -7.45
N PRO A 21 -40.90 -28.40 -7.31
CA PRO A 21 -40.06 -28.95 -6.24
C PRO A 21 -38.57 -28.68 -6.47
N ALA A 22 -37.85 -28.67 -5.34
CA ALA A 22 -36.40 -28.61 -5.29
C ALA A 22 -35.76 -29.78 -6.06
N VAL A 23 -34.92 -29.45 -7.04
CA VAL A 23 -33.79 -30.28 -7.44
C VAL A 23 -32.52 -29.48 -7.17
N ALA A 24 -31.81 -29.85 -6.11
CA ALA A 24 -30.47 -29.36 -5.86
C ALA A 24 -29.54 -29.95 -6.93
N GLN A 25 -29.21 -29.16 -7.96
CA GLN A 25 -28.14 -29.49 -8.88
C GLN A 25 -26.82 -29.02 -8.23
N ALA A 26 -26.04 -29.96 -7.72
CA ALA A 26 -24.65 -29.69 -7.37
C ALA A 26 -23.85 -29.52 -8.68
N PRO A 27 -23.14 -28.40 -8.90
CA PRO A 27 -22.19 -28.34 -9.99
C PRO A 27 -20.91 -29.05 -9.58
N ALA A 28 -20.68 -30.21 -10.20
CA ALA A 28 -19.33 -30.69 -10.46
C ALA A 28 -18.80 -29.91 -11.67
N GLY A 29 -17.67 -29.21 -11.51
CA GLY A 29 -16.88 -28.73 -12.64
C GLY A 29 -16.33 -27.31 -12.51
N GLY A 30 -15.01 -27.23 -12.32
CA GLY A 30 -14.12 -26.30 -13.01
C GLY A 30 -14.31 -24.81 -12.73
N ASP A 31 -13.64 -24.33 -11.70
CA ASP A 31 -13.44 -22.92 -11.36
C ASP A 31 -12.41 -22.25 -12.30
N THR A 32 -12.69 -22.25 -13.60
CA THR A 32 -12.23 -21.17 -14.49
C THR A 32 -13.19 -19.99 -14.33
N GLY A 33 -13.15 -19.38 -13.14
CA GLY A 33 -13.83 -18.11 -12.92
C GLY A 33 -13.08 -17.03 -13.68
N GLY A 34 -13.69 -16.51 -14.75
CA GLY A 34 -13.40 -15.20 -15.30
C GLY A 34 -13.66 -14.13 -14.24
N GLY A 35 -12.79 -14.09 -13.23
CA GLY A 35 -12.75 -13.06 -12.21
C GLY A 35 -11.96 -11.91 -12.79
N VAL A 36 -12.54 -10.72 -12.73
CA VAL A 36 -11.78 -9.49 -12.81
C VAL A 36 -10.62 -9.64 -11.81
N VAL A 37 -9.41 -9.91 -12.29
CA VAL A 37 -8.21 -9.88 -11.46
C VAL A 37 -8.13 -8.44 -11.02
N ARG A 38 -8.56 -8.17 -9.79
CA ARG A 38 -8.33 -6.86 -9.20
C ARG A 38 -6.84 -6.77 -9.03
N VAL A 39 -6.17 -6.15 -10.01
CA VAL A 39 -4.79 -5.73 -9.89
C VAL A 39 -4.76 -4.85 -8.64
N ALA A 40 -4.18 -5.38 -7.57
CA ALA A 40 -4.04 -4.63 -6.33
C ALA A 40 -3.35 -3.30 -6.67
N LYS A 41 -3.94 -2.18 -6.25
CA LYS A 41 -3.33 -0.87 -6.47
C LYS A 41 -1.94 -0.87 -5.82
N PRO A 42 -0.88 -0.44 -6.50
CA PRO A 42 0.46 -0.39 -5.91
C PRO A 42 0.46 0.49 -4.66
N ILE A 43 1.13 0.03 -3.61
CA ILE A 43 1.30 0.75 -2.34
C ILE A 43 2.24 1.93 -2.57
N THR A 44 1.83 3.14 -2.20
CA THR A 44 2.66 4.34 -2.42
C THR A 44 3.75 4.47 -1.37
N GLY A 45 4.80 5.23 -1.67
CA GLY A 45 5.89 5.49 -0.74
C GLY A 45 5.44 6.21 0.53
N GLN A 46 4.43 7.07 0.41
CA GLN A 46 3.80 7.73 1.56
C GLN A 46 3.11 6.69 2.47
N GLN A 47 2.35 5.76 1.90
CA GLN A 47 1.67 4.72 2.67
C GLN A 47 2.68 3.82 3.41
N VAL A 48 3.79 3.47 2.77
CA VAL A 48 4.88 2.73 3.42
C VAL A 48 5.51 3.56 4.55
N TYR A 49 5.77 4.86 4.32
CA TYR A 49 6.34 5.74 5.34
C TYR A 49 5.45 5.83 6.58
N GLU A 50 4.16 6.07 6.39
CA GLU A 50 3.17 6.19 7.47
C GLU A 50 2.97 4.87 8.23
N ALA A 51 3.02 3.73 7.54
CA ALA A 51 2.82 2.43 8.17
C ALA A 51 4.07 1.92 8.90
N VAL A 52 5.27 2.22 8.40
CA VAL A 52 6.51 1.55 8.81
C VAL A 52 7.54 2.52 9.38
N CYS A 53 7.81 3.63 8.68
CA CYS A 53 8.98 4.45 8.97
C CYS A 53 8.73 5.52 10.04
N GLN A 54 7.52 6.10 10.06
CA GLN A 54 7.19 7.23 10.94
C GLN A 54 7.20 6.85 12.42
N ALA A 55 7.07 5.55 12.74
CA ALA A 55 7.11 5.07 14.13
C ALA A 55 8.42 5.46 14.84
N CYS A 56 9.52 5.58 14.08
CA CYS A 56 10.80 6.04 14.60
C CYS A 56 11.19 7.42 14.05
N HIS A 57 10.99 7.66 12.75
CA HIS A 57 11.41 8.91 12.12
C HIS A 57 10.43 10.07 12.31
N MET A 58 9.31 9.83 13.00
CA MET A 58 8.20 10.77 13.24
C MET A 58 7.42 11.13 11.97
N ALA A 59 6.19 11.62 12.15
CA ALA A 59 5.33 11.99 11.02
C ALA A 59 5.92 13.12 10.16
N ASP A 60 6.70 14.03 10.76
CA ASP A 60 7.35 15.14 10.07
C ASP A 60 8.80 14.83 9.63
N ALA A 61 9.22 13.57 9.79
CA ALA A 61 10.54 13.06 9.40
C ALA A 61 11.72 13.74 10.10
N LYS A 62 11.50 14.42 11.24
CA LYS A 62 12.58 15.07 12.00
C LYS A 62 13.32 14.11 12.95
N GLY A 63 12.85 12.88 13.10
CA GLY A 63 13.41 11.93 14.05
C GLY A 63 13.32 12.46 15.48
N GLY A 64 14.26 12.07 16.34
CA GLY A 64 14.22 12.46 17.74
C GLY A 64 15.43 12.00 18.53
N THR A 65 15.54 12.53 19.74
CA THR A 65 16.56 12.17 20.73
C THR A 65 15.88 11.61 21.98
N GLY A 66 16.52 10.63 22.63
CA GLY A 66 15.97 9.93 23.81
C GLY A 66 16.86 8.75 24.19
N ALA A 67 16.29 7.55 24.33
CA ALA A 67 17.05 6.32 24.56
C ALA A 67 18.02 5.97 23.39
N GLY A 68 17.86 6.64 22.24
CA GLY A 68 18.80 6.66 21.12
C GLY A 68 18.60 7.91 20.26
N THR A 69 19.49 8.11 19.28
CA THR A 69 19.35 9.18 18.28
C THR A 69 18.77 8.60 17.00
N ILE A 70 17.53 8.99 16.67
CA ILE A 70 16.94 8.71 15.37
C ILE A 70 17.21 9.90 14.45
N PRO A 71 17.94 9.71 13.33
CA PRO A 71 18.30 10.82 12.47
C PRO A 71 17.07 11.43 11.79
N ALA A 72 17.10 12.75 11.63
CA ALA A 72 16.18 13.46 10.74
C ALA A 72 16.37 12.97 9.30
N LEU A 73 15.27 12.69 8.62
CA LEU A 73 15.23 12.50 7.17
C LEU A 73 14.85 13.82 6.47
N ALA A 74 14.11 14.69 7.15
CA ALA A 74 13.78 16.03 6.68
C ALA A 74 15.06 16.86 6.41
N GLY A 75 15.18 17.41 5.20
CA GLY A 75 16.32 18.22 4.77
C GLY A 75 17.69 17.54 4.85
N ASN A 76 17.74 16.20 4.87
CA ASN A 76 18.99 15.48 5.13
C ASN A 76 19.84 15.31 3.85
N PRO A 77 21.07 15.85 3.80
CA PRO A 77 21.94 15.76 2.62
C PRO A 77 22.38 14.33 2.28
N LYS A 78 22.38 13.41 3.26
CA LYS A 78 22.73 12.00 3.02
C LYS A 78 21.74 11.30 2.08
N LEU A 79 20.52 11.83 1.96
CA LEU A 79 19.48 11.28 1.07
C LEU A 79 19.75 11.52 -0.43
N ALA A 80 20.74 12.37 -0.76
CA ALA A 80 21.17 12.56 -2.14
C ALA A 80 21.65 11.24 -2.78
N ALA A 81 22.34 10.40 -2.00
CA ALA A 81 22.88 9.12 -2.44
C ALA A 81 21.83 8.01 -2.36
N ALA A 82 20.99 7.91 -3.39
CA ALA A 82 19.92 6.90 -3.46
C ALA A 82 20.38 5.45 -3.16
N PRO A 83 21.55 4.98 -3.65
CA PRO A 83 22.02 3.63 -3.34
C PRO A 83 22.32 3.44 -1.85
N TYR A 84 22.85 4.47 -1.18
CA TYR A 84 23.09 4.44 0.27
C TYR A 84 21.76 4.33 1.03
N VAL A 85 20.77 5.16 0.71
CA VAL A 85 19.45 5.12 1.37
C VAL A 85 18.78 3.74 1.16
N SER A 86 18.85 3.21 -0.07
CA SER A 86 18.29 1.88 -0.38
C SER A 86 18.99 0.78 0.42
N MET A 87 20.32 0.83 0.53
CA MET A 87 21.11 -0.07 1.38
C MET A 87 20.65 -0.05 2.84
N VAL A 88 20.43 1.14 3.41
CA VAL A 88 19.99 1.31 4.80
C VAL A 88 18.60 0.71 5.03
N VAL A 89 17.67 0.90 4.09
CA VAL A 89 16.32 0.31 4.22
C VAL A 89 16.37 -1.21 4.06
N VAL A 90 17.11 -1.72 3.06
CA VAL A 90 17.21 -3.17 2.80
C VAL A 90 17.85 -3.91 3.97
N ARG A 91 18.95 -3.36 4.54
CA ARG A 91 19.81 -4.09 5.48
C ARG A 91 19.76 -3.58 6.92
N GLY A 92 19.10 -2.45 7.15
CA GLY A 92 19.17 -1.74 8.42
C GLY A 92 20.52 -1.05 8.61
N GLN A 93 20.59 -0.21 9.64
CA GLN A 93 21.83 0.43 10.07
C GLN A 93 21.73 0.84 11.54
N GLY A 94 22.68 0.39 12.36
CA GLY A 94 22.66 0.67 13.79
C GLY A 94 21.39 0.13 14.45
N GLY A 95 20.59 1.01 15.06
CA GLY A 95 19.30 0.64 15.67
C GLY A 95 18.13 0.51 14.68
N MET A 96 18.31 0.83 13.39
CA MET A 96 17.28 0.64 12.37
C MET A 96 17.30 -0.81 11.87
N PRO A 97 16.20 -1.56 11.97
CA PRO A 97 16.14 -2.95 11.50
C PRO A 97 16.22 -3.04 9.96
N PRO A 98 16.59 -4.21 9.39
CA PRO A 98 16.42 -4.48 7.98
C PRO A 98 14.93 -4.58 7.62
N PHE A 99 14.56 -4.13 6.43
CA PHE A 99 13.20 -4.25 5.91
C PHE A 99 13.08 -5.19 4.70
N ALA A 100 14.19 -5.72 4.19
CA ALA A 100 14.11 -6.81 3.21
C ALA A 100 13.39 -8.02 3.82
N GLY A 101 12.42 -8.58 3.09
CA GLY A 101 11.56 -9.68 3.55
C GLY A 101 10.24 -9.21 4.16
N THR A 102 10.21 -8.04 4.81
CA THR A 102 8.97 -7.38 5.25
C THR A 102 8.37 -6.52 4.13
N LEU A 103 9.23 -5.81 3.40
CA LEU A 103 8.86 -5.01 2.24
C LEU A 103 9.46 -5.63 0.98
N ASP A 104 8.70 -5.59 -0.11
CA ASP A 104 9.21 -5.93 -1.43
C ASP A 104 10.05 -4.78 -2.03
N ASP A 105 10.76 -5.08 -3.13
CA ASP A 105 11.67 -4.13 -3.75
C ASP A 105 10.96 -2.89 -4.33
N ASP A 106 9.68 -3.01 -4.74
CA ASP A 106 8.89 -1.87 -5.21
C ASP A 106 8.51 -0.98 -4.02
N GLN A 107 7.99 -1.54 -2.95
CA GLN A 107 7.67 -0.81 -1.71
C GLN A 107 8.89 -0.05 -1.17
N ILE A 108 10.06 -0.69 -1.16
CA ILE A 108 11.33 -0.04 -0.79
C ILE A 108 11.66 1.10 -1.76
N ALA A 109 11.56 0.88 -3.08
CA ALA A 109 11.83 1.91 -4.07
C ALA A 109 10.89 3.12 -3.92
N GLN A 110 9.61 2.86 -3.67
CA GLN A 110 8.59 3.89 -3.46
C GLN A 110 8.88 4.71 -2.19
N VAL A 111 9.18 4.07 -1.05
CA VAL A 111 9.44 4.81 0.20
C VAL A 111 10.75 5.58 0.15
N VAL A 112 11.80 5.01 -0.46
CA VAL A 112 13.07 5.72 -0.66
C VAL A 112 12.88 6.93 -1.58
N THR A 113 12.06 6.80 -2.63
CA THR A 113 11.70 7.94 -3.48
C THR A 113 10.95 8.99 -2.69
N TYR A 114 9.94 8.59 -1.91
CA TYR A 114 9.12 9.49 -1.10
C TYR A 114 9.97 10.32 -0.13
N VAL A 115 10.80 9.71 0.71
CA VAL A 115 11.63 10.45 1.68
C VAL A 115 12.62 11.39 1.00
N ARG A 116 13.07 11.07 -0.22
CA ARG A 116 14.02 11.87 -1.01
C ARG A 116 13.40 13.08 -1.69
N THR A 117 12.08 13.09 -1.89
CA THR A 117 11.37 14.19 -2.57
C THR A 117 10.39 14.94 -1.66
N HIS A 118 10.25 14.53 -0.40
CA HIS A 118 9.37 15.14 0.60
C HIS A 118 10.17 15.65 1.80
N PHE A 119 9.50 16.24 2.78
CA PHE A 119 10.11 16.74 4.02
C PHE A 119 11.23 17.77 3.79
N GLY A 120 11.06 18.62 2.76
CA GLY A 120 12.06 19.61 2.38
C GLY A 120 13.23 19.06 1.57
N ASN A 121 13.20 17.78 1.18
CA ASN A 121 14.15 17.18 0.25
C ASN A 121 13.68 17.36 -1.21
N ALA A 122 14.63 17.48 -2.15
CA ALA A 122 14.35 17.75 -3.56
C ALA A 122 15.18 16.88 -4.52
N TYR A 123 15.40 15.60 -4.19
CA TYR A 123 16.19 14.70 -5.04
C TYR A 123 15.30 14.01 -6.07
N ALA A 124 15.09 14.69 -7.20
CA ALA A 124 14.05 14.35 -8.18
C ALA A 124 14.18 12.99 -8.89
N LYS A 125 15.39 12.40 -8.96
CA LYS A 125 15.58 11.09 -9.62
C LYS A 125 14.93 9.99 -8.77
N PRO A 126 13.87 9.31 -9.24
CA PRO A 126 13.23 8.24 -8.48
C PRO A 126 14.15 7.02 -8.35
N VAL A 127 13.90 6.23 -7.30
CA VAL A 127 14.46 4.88 -7.15
C VAL A 127 13.47 3.91 -7.76
N THR A 128 14.00 2.91 -8.48
CA THR A 128 13.18 1.85 -9.08
C THR A 128 13.38 0.54 -8.31
N ALA A 129 12.41 -0.39 -8.43
CA ALA A 129 12.58 -1.74 -7.88
C ALA A 129 13.85 -2.43 -8.41
N ALA A 130 14.20 -2.19 -9.67
CA ALA A 130 15.44 -2.70 -10.26
C ALA A 130 16.71 -2.10 -9.64
N ASP A 131 16.66 -0.88 -9.11
CA ASP A 131 17.79 -0.30 -8.36
C ASP A 131 17.91 -0.92 -6.98
N VAL A 132 16.79 -1.23 -6.33
CA VAL A 132 16.76 -1.92 -5.04
C VAL A 132 17.26 -3.35 -5.19
N ALA A 133 16.85 -4.07 -6.23
CA ALA A 133 17.27 -5.45 -6.50
C ALA A 133 18.79 -5.62 -6.71
N LYS A 134 19.51 -4.53 -7.03
CA LYS A 134 20.99 -4.53 -7.13
C LYS A 134 21.67 -4.47 -5.76
N VAL A 135 20.94 -4.09 -4.71
CA VAL A 135 21.43 -4.11 -3.33
C VAL A 135 21.47 -5.57 -2.88
N PRO A 136 22.57 -6.05 -2.27
CA PRO A 136 22.59 -7.39 -1.69
C PRO A 136 21.53 -7.51 -0.59
N HIS A 137 20.51 -8.34 -0.83
CA HIS A 137 19.48 -8.64 0.14
C HIS A 137 19.98 -9.71 1.12
N PRO A 138 19.66 -9.61 2.43
CA PRO A 138 19.74 -10.77 3.31
C PRO A 138 18.89 -11.90 2.73
N ASP A 139 19.17 -13.15 3.11
CA ASP A 139 18.40 -14.28 2.59
C ASP A 139 16.90 -14.02 2.79
N ARG A 140 16.11 -14.22 1.74
CA ARG A 140 14.64 -14.06 1.82
C ARG A 140 13.98 -15.31 2.43
N SER A 141 14.80 -16.30 2.78
CA SER A 141 14.42 -17.60 3.36
C SER A 141 14.28 -17.55 4.89
N GLY A 142 14.84 -16.55 5.57
CA GLY A 142 14.71 -16.36 7.00
C GLY A 142 13.53 -15.47 7.40
N GLY A 143 12.30 -15.95 7.21
CA GLY A 143 11.09 -15.30 7.74
C GLY A 143 10.14 -16.34 8.34
N HIS A 144 9.97 -16.28 9.67
CA HIS A 144 8.81 -16.82 10.39
C HIS A 144 7.93 -15.65 10.80
#